data_AF-A0A7W2FW42-F1
#
_entry.id   AF-A0A7W2FW42-F1
#
_cell.length_a   1.000
_cell.length_b   1.000
_cell.length_c   1.000
_cell.angle_alpha   90.00
_cell.angle_beta   90.00
_cell.angle_gamma   90.00
#
_symmetry.space_group_name_H-M   'P 1'
#
loop_
_entity.id
_entity.type
_entity.pdbx_description
1 polymer ?
#
loop_
_entity_poly.entity_id
_entity_poly.type
_entity_poly.pdbx_seq_one_letter_code
_entity_poly.pdbx_strand_id
1 'polypeptide(L)'
;MSLKEKFEYTIKWIIIFIVSGSMIIYGIAKPFQFAGFTTSANLNISEGHKVMWTFYSYSLTYPIIIGIFEILGGIFILFNKSRIFGCLLLTIILSNIIIQDYIYEIVALKSAIFYQVLVLILFLYDREKLIKITSLLFSSTKHPKNILFLLIALLIALVLKYFETKIL
;
A
#
# COMPACT_ATOMS: atom_id res chain seq x y z
N MET A 1 -6.34 -10.22 32.62
CA MET A 1 -6.19 -8.99 31.83
C MET A 1 -6.53 -7.80 32.69
N SER A 2 -5.57 -6.90 32.93
CA SER A 2 -5.79 -5.67 33.70
C SER A 2 -6.80 -4.75 33.00
N LEU A 3 -7.37 -3.78 33.72
CA LEU A 3 -8.30 -2.80 33.14
C LEU A 3 -7.64 -2.03 31.97
N LYS A 4 -6.36 -1.69 32.12
CA LYS A 4 -5.55 -1.02 31.10
C LYS A 4 -5.40 -1.87 29.83
N GLU A 5 -5.08 -3.15 29.98
CA GLU A 5 -4.94 -4.08 28.85
C GLU A 5 -6.26 -4.26 28.10
N LYS A 6 -7.40 -4.35 28.82
CA LYS A 6 -8.73 -4.43 28.18
C LYS A 6 -9.02 -3.17 27.37
N PHE A 7 -8.71 -2.00 27.92
CA PHE A 7 -8.90 -0.72 27.24
C PHE A 7 -8.04 -0.60 25.96
N GLU A 8 -6.76 -0.94 26.05
CA GLU A 8 -5.85 -0.98 24.88
C GLU A 8 -6.32 -1.95 23.80
N TYR A 9 -6.80 -3.13 24.21
CA TYR A 9 -7.37 -4.12 23.31
C TYR A 9 -8.62 -3.60 22.59
N THR A 10 -9.52 -2.94 23.32
CA THR A 10 -10.72 -2.33 22.73
C THR A 10 -10.36 -1.25 21.71
N ILE A 11 -9.43 -0.33 22.04
CA ILE A 11 -8.98 0.70 21.10
C ILE A 11 -8.37 0.07 19.85
N LYS A 12 -7.50 -0.92 20.00
CA LYS A 12 -6.88 -1.63 18.89
C LYS A 12 -7.94 -2.18 17.92
N TRP A 13 -9.00 -2.81 18.43
CA TRP A 13 -10.06 -3.35 17.60
C TRP A 13 -10.96 -2.30 16.97
N ILE A 14 -11.23 -1.17 17.65
CA ILE A 14 -11.92 -0.03 17.05
C ILE A 14 -11.16 0.44 15.81
N ILE A 15 -9.84 0.62 15.93
CA ILE A 15 -8.99 1.03 14.81
C ILE A 15 -9.03 0.00 13.68
N ILE A 16 -8.92 -1.29 14.00
CA ILE A 16 -9.00 -2.37 13.02
C ILE A 16 -10.31 -2.33 12.24
N PHE A 17 -11.46 -2.18 12.92
CA PHE A 17 -12.75 -2.14 12.25
C PHE A 17 -12.93 -0.90 11.39
N ILE A 18 -12.48 0.28 11.86
CA ILE A 18 -12.53 1.51 11.07
C ILE A 18 -11.70 1.34 9.79
N VAL A 19 -10.44 0.94 9.90
CA VAL A 19 -9.55 0.80 8.74
C VAL A 19 -10.06 -0.30 7.81
N SER A 20 -10.43 -1.48 8.35
CA SER A 20 -10.88 -2.60 7.54
C SER A 20 -12.15 -2.26 6.78
N GLY A 21 -13.14 -1.66 7.45
CA GLY A 21 -14.39 -1.27 6.81
C GLY A 21 -14.16 -0.24 5.71
N SER A 22 -13.37 0.81 6.01
CA SER A 22 -13.07 1.85 5.03
C SER A 22 -12.31 1.31 3.82
N MET A 23 -11.26 0.51 4.01
CA MET A 23 -10.47 -0.02 2.87
C MET A 23 -11.28 -0.95 1.97
N ILE A 24 -12.18 -1.76 2.55
CA ILE A 24 -13.08 -2.61 1.77
C ILE A 24 -14.07 -1.75 0.97
N ILE A 25 -14.69 -0.74 1.60
CA ILE A 25 -15.64 0.15 0.93
C ILE A 25 -14.96 0.93 -0.19
N TYR A 26 -13.81 1.57 0.08
CA TYR A 26 -13.08 2.33 -0.93
C TYR A 26 -12.62 1.44 -2.09
N GLY A 27 -12.09 0.25 -1.80
CA GLY A 27 -11.63 -0.66 -2.84
C GLY A 27 -12.77 -1.16 -3.74
N ILE A 28 -13.96 -1.45 -3.18
CA ILE A 28 -15.15 -1.82 -3.95
C ILE A 28 -15.69 -0.62 -4.75
N ALA A 29 -15.56 0.61 -4.23
CA ALA A 29 -16.08 1.80 -4.88
C ALA A 29 -15.28 2.21 -6.13
N LYS A 30 -13.96 1.94 -6.19
CA LYS A 30 -13.09 2.40 -7.28
C LYS A 30 -13.58 2.10 -8.72
N PRO A 31 -13.99 0.86 -9.06
CA PRO A 31 -14.55 0.59 -10.39
C PRO A 31 -15.72 1.51 -10.74
N PHE A 32 -16.63 1.77 -9.79
CA PHE A 32 -17.81 2.60 -10.00
C PHE A 32 -17.49 4.10 -9.95
N GLN A 33 -16.50 4.49 -9.15
CA GLN A 33 -16.08 5.88 -8.97
C GLN A 33 -15.43 6.44 -10.24
N PHE A 34 -14.67 5.61 -10.95
CA PHE A 34 -13.93 6.03 -12.14
C PHE A 34 -14.54 5.55 -13.47
N ALA A 35 -15.59 4.72 -13.43
CA ALA A 35 -16.30 4.33 -14.65
C ALA A 35 -17.04 5.53 -15.26
N GLY A 36 -16.68 5.89 -16.50
CA GLY A 36 -17.41 6.88 -17.29
C GLY A 36 -17.20 8.32 -16.83
N PHE A 37 -16.10 8.64 -16.15
CA PHE A 37 -15.79 10.03 -15.82
C PHE A 37 -15.54 10.84 -17.10
N THR A 38 -16.36 11.87 -17.32
CA THR A 38 -16.20 12.81 -18.44
C THR A 38 -15.81 14.19 -17.91
N THR A 39 -14.78 14.78 -18.50
CA THR A 39 -14.22 16.07 -18.07
C THR A 39 -15.23 17.22 -18.17
N SER A 40 -16.20 17.11 -19.08
CA SER A 40 -17.26 18.11 -19.31
C SER A 40 -18.36 18.12 -18.24
N ALA A 41 -18.60 17.02 -17.54
CA ALA A 41 -19.64 16.91 -16.54
C ALA A 41 -19.26 17.54 -15.18
N ASN A 42 -17.96 17.79 -14.94
CA ASN A 42 -17.43 18.18 -13.63
C ASN A 42 -16.63 19.49 -13.73
N LEU A 43 -17.33 20.61 -13.93
CA LEU A 43 -16.72 21.94 -14.06
C LEU A 43 -16.20 22.52 -12.72
N ASN A 44 -16.66 21.98 -11.57
CA ASN A 44 -16.39 22.54 -10.24
C ASN A 44 -15.16 21.94 -9.53
N ILE A 45 -14.35 21.15 -10.22
CA ILE A 45 -13.13 20.53 -9.66
C ILE A 45 -11.87 21.19 -10.23
N SER A 46 -10.79 21.20 -9.44
CA SER A 46 -9.49 21.73 -9.87
C SER A 46 -8.97 21.00 -11.12
N GLU A 47 -8.08 21.64 -11.87
CA GLU A 47 -7.40 21.01 -13.01
C GLU A 47 -6.65 19.72 -12.61
N GLY A 48 -5.99 19.69 -11.45
CA GLY A 48 -5.32 18.48 -10.93
C GLY A 48 -6.28 17.28 -10.78
N HIS A 49 -7.39 17.48 -10.08
CA HIS A 49 -8.48 16.50 -10.01
C HIS A 49 -8.92 15.99 -11.39
N LYS A 50 -9.17 16.87 -12.36
CA LYS A 50 -9.61 16.47 -13.71
C LYS A 50 -8.60 15.57 -14.40
N VAL A 51 -7.31 15.91 -14.30
CA VAL A 51 -6.22 15.12 -14.90
C VAL A 51 -6.16 13.73 -14.28
N MET A 52 -6.14 13.65 -12.95
CA MET A 52 -6.05 12.37 -12.24
C MET A 52 -7.26 11.48 -12.49
N TRP A 53 -8.48 12.04 -12.43
CA TRP A 53 -9.69 11.25 -12.63
C TRP A 53 -9.89 10.83 -14.08
N THR A 54 -9.51 11.69 -15.05
CA THR A 54 -9.45 11.29 -16.47
C THR A 54 -8.46 10.16 -16.68
N PHE A 55 -7.27 10.23 -16.07
CA PHE A 55 -6.29 9.15 -16.12
C PHE A 55 -6.87 7.85 -15.55
N TYR A 56 -7.47 7.90 -14.36
CA TYR A 56 -8.09 6.71 -13.73
C TYR A 56 -9.28 6.15 -14.50
N SER A 57 -10.06 7.00 -15.17
CA SER A 57 -11.14 6.54 -16.04
C SER A 57 -10.62 5.90 -17.32
N TYR A 58 -9.55 6.44 -17.91
CA TYR A 58 -8.91 5.86 -19.09
C TYR A 58 -8.22 4.53 -18.75
N SER A 59 -7.45 4.49 -17.66
CA SER A 59 -6.70 3.32 -17.22
C SER A 59 -7.43 2.60 -16.08
N LEU A 60 -8.70 2.27 -16.25
CA LEU A 60 -9.58 1.76 -15.18
C LEU A 60 -9.01 0.55 -14.41
N THR A 61 -8.20 -0.28 -15.06
CA THR A 61 -7.51 -1.41 -14.42
C THR A 61 -6.58 -0.96 -13.28
N TYR A 62 -5.94 0.20 -13.39
CA TYR A 62 -5.02 0.73 -12.38
C TYR A 62 -5.69 0.99 -11.02
N PRO A 63 -6.73 1.84 -10.91
CA PRO A 63 -7.43 2.03 -9.64
C PRO A 63 -8.12 0.76 -9.15
N ILE A 64 -8.55 -0.16 -10.04
CA ILE A 64 -9.08 -1.47 -9.64
C ILE A 64 -8.02 -2.30 -8.91
N ILE A 65 -6.80 -2.37 -9.44
CA ILE A 65 -5.69 -3.08 -8.79
C ILE A 65 -5.41 -2.47 -7.40
N ILE A 66 -5.38 -1.14 -7.30
CA ILE A 66 -5.23 -0.46 -6.01
C ILE A 66 -6.36 -0.88 -5.06
N GLY A 67 -7.61 -0.88 -5.53
CA GLY A 67 -8.78 -1.28 -4.75
C GLY A 67 -8.73 -2.72 -4.27
N ILE A 68 -8.24 -3.65 -5.09
CA ILE A 68 -8.01 -5.05 -4.69
C ILE A 68 -7.03 -5.11 -3.52
N PHE A 69 -5.92 -4.37 -3.58
CA PHE A 69 -4.94 -4.35 -2.50
C PHE A 69 -5.46 -3.66 -1.23
N GLU A 70 -6.32 -2.64 -1.35
CA GLU A 70 -7.04 -2.05 -0.21
C GLU A 70 -7.94 -3.11 0.47
N ILE A 71 -8.74 -3.84 -0.31
CA ILE A 71 -9.62 -4.92 0.20
C ILE A 71 -8.78 -6.00 0.89
N LEU A 72 -7.72 -6.50 0.23
CA LEU A 72 -6.85 -7.52 0.81
C LEU A 72 -6.18 -7.04 2.10
N GLY A 73 -5.69 -5.80 2.11
CA GLY A 73 -5.11 -5.18 3.30
C GLY A 73 -6.13 -5.08 4.44
N GLY A 74 -7.34 -4.62 4.15
CA GLY A 74 -8.46 -4.54 5.09
C GLY A 74 -8.84 -5.90 5.67
N ILE A 75 -8.93 -6.93 4.84
CA ILE A 75 -9.21 -8.31 5.30
C ILE A 75 -8.06 -8.83 6.17
N PHE A 76 -6.80 -8.62 5.78
CA PHE A 76 -5.66 -9.16 6.53
C PHE A 76 -5.47 -8.55 7.92
N ILE A 77 -5.87 -7.29 8.15
CA ILE A 77 -5.75 -6.67 9.49
C ILE A 77 -6.73 -7.23 10.52
N LEU A 78 -7.83 -7.85 10.08
CA LEU A 78 -8.81 -8.52 10.95
C LEU A 78 -8.18 -9.74 11.65
N PHE A 79 -7.25 -10.43 11.00
CA PHE A 79 -6.63 -11.63 11.55
C PHE A 79 -5.29 -11.31 12.24
N ASN A 80 -5.17 -11.66 13.53
CA ASN A 80 -3.94 -11.49 14.32
C ASN A 80 -2.67 -12.03 13.63
N LYS A 81 -2.79 -13.12 12.86
CA LYS A 81 -1.67 -13.78 12.19
C LYS A 81 -1.12 -12.92 11.05
N SER A 82 -1.99 -12.41 10.17
CA SER A 82 -1.64 -11.62 8.98
C SER A 82 -1.62 -10.11 9.21
N ARG A 83 -1.97 -9.61 10.40
CA ARG A 83 -2.15 -8.17 10.62
C ARG A 83 -0.98 -7.29 10.20
N ILE A 84 0.25 -7.68 10.54
CA ILE A 84 1.44 -6.91 10.14
C ILE A 84 1.57 -6.84 8.62
N PHE A 85 1.31 -7.96 7.94
CA PHE A 85 1.32 -7.99 6.47
C PHE A 85 0.24 -7.08 5.89
N GLY A 86 -0.97 -7.12 6.43
CA GLY A 86 -2.05 -6.20 6.06
C GLY A 86 -1.67 -4.73 6.27
N CYS A 87 -1.06 -4.39 7.42
CA CYS A 87 -0.61 -3.03 7.71
C CYS A 87 0.50 -2.56 6.75
N LEU A 88 1.44 -3.44 6.39
CA LEU A 88 2.49 -3.14 5.41
C LEU A 88 1.90 -2.89 4.01
N LEU A 89 1.00 -3.76 3.58
CA LEU A 89 0.32 -3.63 2.30
C LEU A 89 -0.47 -2.31 2.23
N LEU A 90 -1.28 -2.03 3.25
CA LEU A 90 -2.05 -0.78 3.34
C LEU A 90 -1.14 0.44 3.39
N THR A 91 -0.01 0.38 4.10
CA THR A 91 0.95 1.50 4.14
C THR A 91 1.49 1.84 2.76
N ILE A 92 1.84 0.83 1.96
CA ILE A 92 2.34 1.04 0.58
C ILE A 92 1.24 1.67 -0.28
N ILE A 93 0.02 1.13 -0.21
CA ILE A 93 -1.11 1.58 -1.04
C ILE A 93 -1.57 2.99 -0.63
N LEU A 94 -1.78 3.24 0.66
CA LEU A 94 -2.19 4.54 1.18
C LEU A 94 -1.11 5.59 0.91
N SER A 95 0.18 5.25 1.00
CA SER A 95 1.26 6.18 0.63
C SER A 95 1.19 6.57 -0.85
N ASN A 96 0.92 5.60 -1.74
CA ASN A 96 0.73 5.89 -3.16
C ASN A 96 -0.46 6.84 -3.40
N ILE A 97 -1.60 6.55 -2.75
CA ILE A 97 -2.80 7.40 -2.83
C ILE A 97 -2.53 8.80 -2.26
N ILE A 98 -1.90 8.91 -1.09
CA ILE A 98 -1.58 10.20 -0.46
C ILE A 98 -0.68 11.06 -1.36
N ILE A 99 0.33 10.46 -1.99
CA ILE A 99 1.23 11.17 -2.90
C ILE A 99 0.45 11.70 -4.11
N GLN A 100 -0.41 10.87 -4.71
CA GLN A 100 -1.25 11.30 -5.83
C GLN A 100 -2.24 12.39 -5.41
N ASP A 101 -2.95 12.17 -4.31
CA ASP A 101 -3.93 13.12 -3.79
C ASP A 101 -3.28 14.46 -3.44
N TYR A 102 -2.06 14.46 -2.93
CA TYR A 102 -1.31 15.69 -2.66
C TYR A 102 -0.90 16.40 -3.96
N ILE A 103 -0.32 15.68 -4.92
CA ILE A 103 0.14 16.25 -6.20
C ILE A 103 -1.01 16.82 -7.03
N TYR A 104 -2.16 16.14 -7.04
CA TYR A 104 -3.33 16.52 -7.83
C TYR A 104 -4.35 17.36 -7.04
N GLU A 105 -3.99 17.80 -5.84
CA GLU A 105 -4.79 18.65 -4.95
C GLU A 105 -6.19 18.07 -4.65
N ILE A 106 -6.24 16.75 -4.40
CA ILE A 106 -7.46 16.00 -4.18
C ILE A 106 -8.03 16.26 -2.76
N VAL A 107 -9.33 16.56 -2.66
CA VAL A 107 -9.98 16.83 -1.34
C VAL A 107 -9.92 15.61 -0.41
N ALA A 108 -9.91 14.40 -0.99
CA ALA A 108 -9.86 13.12 -0.27
C ALA A 108 -8.54 12.87 0.49
N LEU A 109 -7.50 13.69 0.26
CA LEU A 109 -6.19 13.59 0.91
C LEU A 109 -6.27 13.42 2.43
N LYS A 110 -7.15 14.19 3.09
CA LYS A 110 -7.28 14.17 4.56
C LYS A 110 -7.73 12.81 5.08
N SER A 111 -8.63 12.15 4.36
CA SER A 111 -9.11 10.81 4.71
C SER A 111 -8.01 9.78 4.55
N ALA A 112 -7.26 9.83 3.44
CA ALA A 112 -6.14 8.91 3.20
C ALA A 112 -5.06 9.04 4.30
N ILE A 113 -4.71 10.27 4.69
CA ILE A 113 -3.77 10.53 5.80
C ILE A 113 -4.32 9.98 7.12
N PHE A 114 -5.61 10.19 7.41
CA PHE A 114 -6.23 9.67 8.63
C PHE A 114 -6.10 8.14 8.72
N TYR A 115 -6.42 7.41 7.66
CA TYR A 115 -6.26 5.96 7.64
C TYR A 115 -4.80 5.53 7.74
N GLN A 116 -3.88 6.25 7.11
CA GLN A 116 -2.45 5.97 7.23
C GLN A 116 -1.97 6.11 8.68
N VAL A 117 -2.40 7.16 9.39
CA VAL A 117 -2.08 7.34 10.82
C VAL A 117 -2.62 6.19 11.66
N LEU A 118 -3.86 5.75 11.40
CA LEU A 118 -4.45 4.60 12.09
C LEU A 118 -3.67 3.29 11.84
N VAL A 119 -3.23 3.04 10.60
CA VAL A 119 -2.38 1.89 10.27
C VAL A 119 -1.02 1.98 10.99
N LEU A 120 -0.41 3.17 11.09
CA LEU A 120 0.83 3.36 11.85
C LEU A 120 0.63 3.11 13.35
N ILE A 121 -0.51 3.50 13.92
CA ILE A 121 -0.85 3.18 15.32
C ILE A 121 -0.96 1.66 15.51
N LEU A 122 -1.53 0.92 14.55
CA LEU A 122 -1.58 -0.55 14.62
C LEU A 122 -0.19 -1.20 14.63
N PHE A 123 0.79 -0.62 13.93
CA PHE A 123 2.18 -1.09 14.04
C PHE A 123 2.75 -0.93 15.45
N LEU A 124 2.39 0.14 16.17
CA LEU A 124 2.83 0.35 17.55
C LEU A 124 2.25 -0.73 18.48
N TYR A 125 1.00 -1.13 18.28
CA TYR A 125 0.37 -2.22 19.02
C TYR A 125 1.01 -3.59 18.77
N ASP A 126 1.68 -3.79 17.64
CA ASP A 126 2.36 -5.05 17.28
C ASP A 126 3.89 -4.88 17.18
N ARG A 127 4.45 -3.88 17.88
CA ARG A 127 5.86 -3.45 17.80
C ARG A 127 6.86 -4.59 18.01
N GLU A 128 6.65 -5.45 19.01
CA GLU A 128 7.57 -6.56 19.31
C GLU A 128 7.68 -7.53 18.13
N LYS A 129 6.53 -7.88 17.53
CA LYS A 129 6.47 -8.77 16.37
C LYS A 129 7.09 -8.09 15.14
N LEU A 130 6.92 -6.77 15.00
CA LEU A 130 7.53 -5.97 13.94
C LEU A 130 9.07 -5.93 14.04
N ILE A 131 9.62 -5.71 15.24
CA ILE A 131 11.07 -5.73 15.50
C ILE A 131 11.63 -7.12 15.21
N LYS A 132 10.93 -8.19 15.64
CA LYS A 132 11.37 -9.56 15.35
C LYS A 132 11.42 -9.83 13.85
N ILE A 133 10.37 -9.48 13.10
CA ILE A 133 10.31 -9.69 11.64
C ILE A 133 11.42 -8.90 10.95
N THR A 134 11.59 -7.61 11.29
CA THR A 134 12.65 -6.78 10.70
C THR A 134 14.04 -7.33 11.00
N SER A 135 14.31 -7.75 12.24
CA SER A 135 15.59 -8.37 12.58
C SER A 135 15.87 -9.65 11.79
N LEU A 136 14.83 -10.46 11.53
CA LEU A 136 14.95 -11.66 10.71
C LEU A 136 15.19 -11.31 9.24
N LEU A 137 14.49 -10.32 8.69
CA LEU A 137 14.65 -9.88 7.30
C LEU A 137 16.04 -9.31 7.02
N PHE A 138 16.63 -8.59 7.98
CA PHE A 138 17.97 -8.01 7.86
C PHE A 138 19.08 -8.90 8.42
N SER A 139 18.76 -10.10 8.91
CA SER A 139 19.78 -11.07 9.31
C SER A 139 20.42 -11.68 8.06
N SER A 140 21.74 -11.57 7.96
CA SER A 140 22.50 -12.19 6.85
C SER A 140 22.96 -13.57 7.26
N THR A 141 22.66 -14.57 6.44
CA THR A 141 23.41 -15.83 6.47
C THR A 141 24.82 -15.55 5.94
N LYS A 142 25.86 -15.90 6.72
CA LYS A 142 27.25 -15.76 6.28
C LYS A 142 27.56 -16.87 5.28
N HIS A 143 27.28 -16.65 4.00
CA HIS A 143 27.84 -17.48 2.94
C HIS A 143 29.21 -16.94 2.54
N PRO A 144 30.25 -17.78 2.44
CA PRO A 144 31.55 -17.35 1.94
C PRO A 144 31.38 -16.85 0.50
N LYS A 145 31.57 -15.54 0.30
CA LYS A 145 31.44 -14.91 -1.02
C LYS A 145 32.70 -15.21 -1.81
N ASN A 146 32.59 -16.02 -2.86
CA ASN A 146 33.68 -16.18 -3.81
C ASN A 146 33.60 -15.08 -4.89
N ILE A 147 34.44 -14.06 -4.75
CA ILE A 147 34.43 -12.83 -5.56
C ILE A 147 34.56 -13.15 -7.06
N LEU A 148 35.34 -14.17 -7.43
CA LEU A 148 35.51 -14.58 -8.81
C LEU A 148 34.17 -15.00 -9.45
N PHE A 149 33.41 -15.85 -8.78
CA PHE A 149 32.09 -16.26 -9.28
C PHE A 149 31.10 -15.09 -9.35
N LEU A 150 31.22 -14.12 -8.44
CA LEU A 150 30.38 -12.91 -8.46
C LEU A 150 30.70 -12.03 -9.67
N LEU A 151 31.99 -11.89 -10.02
CA LEU A 151 32.42 -11.17 -11.23
C LEU A 151 32.00 -11.89 -12.51
N ILE A 152 32.10 -13.22 -12.55
CA ILE A 152 31.61 -14.03 -13.67
C ILE A 152 30.09 -13.85 -13.83
N ALA A 153 29.33 -13.95 -12.73
CA ALA A 153 27.88 -13.76 -12.75
C ALA A 153 27.49 -12.34 -13.22
N LEU A 154 28.22 -11.31 -12.76
CA LEU A 154 28.02 -9.94 -13.21
C LEU A 154 28.28 -9.78 -14.71
N LEU A 155 29.38 -10.36 -15.22
CA LEU A 155 29.73 -10.28 -16.63
C LEU A 155 28.69 -10.99 -17.51
N ILE A 156 28.22 -12.17 -17.10
CA ILE A 156 27.12 -12.88 -17.76
C ILE A 156 25.84 -12.03 -17.76
N ALA A 157 25.48 -11.43 -16.62
CA ALA A 157 24.29 -10.58 -16.51
C ALA A 157 24.37 -9.36 -17.44
N LEU A 158 25.54 -8.74 -17.58
CA LEU A 158 25.75 -7.62 -18.50
C LEU A 158 25.66 -8.04 -19.96
N VAL A 159 26.21 -9.20 -20.34
CA VAL A 159 26.10 -9.74 -21.70
C VAL A 159 24.63 -10.04 -22.03
N LEU A 160 23.90 -10.71 -21.14
CA LEU A 160 22.48 -10.99 -21.33
C LEU A 160 21.67 -9.70 -21.49
N LYS A 161 21.92 -8.70 -20.63
CA LYS A 161 21.27 -7.39 -20.70
C LYS A 161 21.57 -6.65 -22.01
N TYR A 162 22.78 -6.78 -22.55
CA TYR A 162 23.15 -6.20 -23.84
C TYR A 162 22.35 -6.81 -25.01
N PHE A 163 22.11 -8.12 -24.98
CA PHE A 163 21.31 -8.80 -26.00
C PHE A 163 19.81 -8.57 -25.87
N GLU A 164 19.29 -8.39 -24.64
CA GLU A 164 17.89 -8.00 -24.40
C GLU A 164 17.48 -6.77 -25.22
N THR A 165 18.33 -5.74 -25.24
CA THR A 165 18.09 -4.49 -26.00
C THR A 165 18.25 -4.60 -27.52
N LYS A 166 18.69 -5.75 -28.05
CA LYS A 166 18.88 -5.97 -29.50
C LYS A 166 17.90 -6.98 -30.10
N ILE A 167 17.19 -7.74 -29.26
CA ILE A 167 16.25 -8.80 -29.68
C ILE A 167 14.79 -8.29 -29.66
N LEU A 168 14.52 -7.18 -28.98
CA LEU A 168 13.28 -6.40 -29.06
C LEU A 168 13.43 -5.25 -30.08
#